data_AF-A0A942HX73-F1
#
_entry.id   AF-A0A942HX73-F1
#
_cell.length_a   1.000
_cell.length_b   1.000
_cell.length_c   1.000
_cell.angle_alpha   90.00
_cell.angle_beta   90.00
_cell.angle_gamma   90.00
#
_symmetry.space_group_name_H-M   'P 1'
#
loop_
_entity.id
_entity.type
_entity.pdbx_description
1 polymer ?
#
loop_
_entity_poly.entity_id
_entity_poly.type
_entity_poly.pdbx_seq_one_letter_code
_entity_poly.pdbx_strand_id
1 'polypeptide(L)'
;MLKQSRSRRNKFGKFTPQILILFAVACTLVMLIISNASADQSGTPNIQFDSQVFDFGTVDEGARINHTFKVANKGDGTLKIVDAYASCGCTTPKFAKKILEPGETTDLFVTVDTSMKQNAVTKTLNVSSNDPKRPIVEIALKMFVRNQHKGLTEGAKAKILTDENCTSCHVARGVGEFGIKLYVADCAMCHGPKGEGESGPPLIGPYDNAVYYDHMKNILTNGSKKTNAMPGFGGAAGGPLAQKQIDSLLTYLKDLSAKRMNKK
;
A
#
# COMPACT_ATOMS: atom_id res chain seq x y z
N MET A 1 21.87 -63.17 70.24
CA MET A 1 22.57 -63.74 69.06
C MET A 1 22.19 -62.94 67.82
N LEU A 2 23.03 -61.98 67.41
CA LEU A 2 22.81 -61.13 66.23
C LEU A 2 23.79 -61.54 65.11
N LYS A 3 23.26 -61.74 63.91
CA LYS A 3 23.94 -62.22 62.69
C LYS A 3 24.66 -61.06 61.99
N GLN A 4 25.87 -61.33 61.52
CA GLN A 4 26.85 -60.41 60.92
C GLN A 4 26.33 -59.65 59.67
N SER A 5 26.75 -58.39 59.54
CA SER A 5 26.62 -57.57 58.34
C SER A 5 27.78 -57.84 57.36
N ARG A 6 27.49 -57.88 56.05
CA ARG A 6 28.50 -57.91 54.98
C ARG A 6 28.65 -56.50 54.38
N SER A 7 29.82 -55.91 54.56
CA SER A 7 30.24 -54.63 53.95
C SER A 7 30.59 -54.82 52.46
N ARG A 8 29.99 -54.01 51.57
CA ARG A 8 30.36 -53.90 50.15
C ARG A 8 31.55 -52.94 50.01
N ARG A 9 32.65 -53.38 49.39
CA ARG A 9 33.77 -52.53 48.99
C ARG A 9 33.43 -51.76 47.72
N ASN A 10 33.56 -50.44 47.74
CA ASN A 10 33.51 -49.60 46.54
C ASN A 10 34.91 -49.57 45.88
N LYS A 11 34.99 -49.97 44.61
CA LYS A 11 36.19 -49.83 43.76
C LYS A 11 36.18 -48.42 43.15
N PHE A 12 36.86 -47.47 43.78
CA PHE A 12 37.24 -46.23 43.09
C PHE A 12 38.52 -46.47 42.29
N GLY A 13 38.37 -46.47 40.95
CA GLY A 13 39.49 -46.54 40.03
C GLY A 13 40.36 -45.29 40.15
N LYS A 14 41.69 -45.49 40.21
CA LYS A 14 42.69 -44.42 40.23
C LYS A 14 42.76 -43.77 38.84
N PHE A 15 42.25 -42.56 38.69
CA PHE A 15 42.42 -41.77 37.47
C PHE A 15 43.85 -41.22 37.41
N THR A 16 44.52 -41.45 36.29
CA THR A 16 45.91 -41.04 36.06
C THR A 16 46.00 -39.54 35.72
N PRO A 17 47.10 -38.85 36.09
CA PRO A 17 47.22 -37.40 35.97
C PRO A 17 47.15 -36.87 34.53
N GLN A 18 47.36 -37.72 33.52
CA GLN A 18 47.23 -37.37 32.10
C GLN A 18 45.77 -37.10 31.68
N ILE A 19 44.78 -37.74 32.31
CA ILE A 19 43.35 -37.54 31.99
C ILE A 19 42.86 -36.19 32.54
N LEU A 20 43.39 -35.75 33.70
CA LEU A 20 43.08 -34.44 34.27
C LEU A 20 43.63 -33.27 33.43
N ILE A 21 44.79 -33.43 32.80
CA ILE A 21 45.40 -32.39 31.94
C ILE A 21 44.65 -32.25 30.62
N LEU A 22 44.20 -33.36 30.00
CA LEU A 22 43.36 -33.30 28.79
C LEU A 22 42.00 -32.62 29.04
N PHE A 23 41.39 -32.85 30.21
CA PHE A 23 40.15 -32.15 30.60
C PHE A 23 40.36 -30.65 30.86
N ALA A 24 41.50 -30.25 31.45
CA ALA A 24 41.83 -28.85 31.67
C ALA A 24 42.12 -28.08 30.36
N VAL A 25 42.78 -28.71 29.38
CA VAL A 25 43.03 -28.12 28.06
C VAL A 25 41.75 -28.04 27.22
N ALA A 26 40.87 -29.05 27.30
CA ALA A 26 39.56 -28.99 26.64
C ALA A 26 38.64 -27.92 27.25
N CYS A 27 38.64 -27.74 28.58
CA CYS A 27 37.89 -26.67 29.25
C CYS A 27 38.39 -25.26 28.90
N THR A 28 39.71 -25.08 28.74
CA THR A 28 40.28 -23.77 28.35
C THR A 28 40.05 -23.45 26.88
N LEU A 29 40.04 -24.44 25.99
CA LEU A 29 39.64 -24.25 24.58
C LEU A 29 38.14 -23.92 24.43
N VAL A 30 37.27 -24.56 25.21
CA VAL A 30 35.82 -24.28 25.18
C VAL A 30 35.50 -22.90 25.73
N MET A 31 36.23 -22.43 26.75
CA MET A 31 36.10 -21.06 27.28
C MET A 31 36.55 -19.98 26.28
N LEU A 32 37.47 -20.29 25.35
CA LEU A 32 37.92 -19.33 24.31
C LEU A 32 36.91 -19.18 23.15
N ILE A 33 36.01 -20.15 22.96
CA ILE A 33 35.02 -20.16 21.85
C ILE A 33 33.71 -19.46 22.26
N ILE A 34 33.46 -19.26 23.56
CA ILE A 34 32.26 -18.56 24.07
C ILE A 34 32.45 -17.02 24.08
N SER A 35 33.65 -16.52 23.76
CA SER A 35 33.92 -15.07 23.64
C SER A 35 33.49 -14.44 22.32
N ASN A 36 32.67 -15.12 21.51
CA ASN A 36 31.97 -14.48 20.40
C ASN A 36 30.87 -13.57 20.95
N ALA A 37 31.32 -12.39 21.38
CA ALA A 37 30.63 -11.11 21.43
C ALA A 37 29.12 -11.20 21.20
N SER A 38 28.37 -11.33 22.29
CA SER A 38 27.12 -10.57 22.39
C SER A 38 27.54 -9.11 22.32
N ALA A 39 27.51 -8.53 21.12
CA ALA A 39 27.61 -7.09 20.93
C ALA A 39 26.45 -6.47 21.70
N ASP A 40 26.73 -6.05 22.93
CA ASP A 40 25.86 -5.19 23.71
C ASP A 40 25.55 -3.96 22.85
N GLN A 41 24.27 -3.78 22.51
CA GLN A 41 23.79 -2.66 21.70
C GLN A 41 23.82 -1.35 22.51
N SER A 42 25.02 -0.95 22.93
CA SER A 42 25.28 0.27 23.70
C SER A 42 25.52 1.50 22.82
N GLY A 43 25.51 1.33 21.50
CA GLY A 43 25.63 2.44 20.56
C GLY A 43 24.34 3.27 20.46
N THR A 44 24.50 4.52 20.03
CA THR A 44 23.39 5.44 19.74
C THR A 44 23.04 5.37 18.25
N PRO A 45 21.82 4.97 17.87
CA PRO A 45 21.40 5.01 16.47
C PRO A 45 21.30 6.45 15.96
N ASN A 46 21.62 6.65 14.68
CA ASN A 46 21.49 7.96 14.03
C ASN A 46 20.89 7.81 12.64
N ILE A 47 19.63 8.23 12.47
CA ILE A 47 18.96 8.17 11.17
C ILE A 47 19.35 9.37 10.31
N GLN A 48 19.77 9.09 9.08
CA GLN A 48 20.08 10.11 8.09
C GLN A 48 19.42 9.79 6.76
N PHE A 49 18.86 10.82 6.12
CA PHE A 49 18.33 10.75 4.76
C PHE A 49 19.26 11.50 3.82
N ASP A 50 19.28 11.10 2.54
CA ASP A 50 19.92 11.85 1.45
C ASP A 50 19.27 13.21 1.22
N SER A 51 17.95 13.28 1.31
CA SER A 51 17.17 14.51 1.34
C SER A 51 15.92 14.33 2.20
N GLN A 52 15.45 15.43 2.78
CA GLN A 52 14.15 15.51 3.45
C GLN A 52 13.13 16.32 2.65
N VAL A 53 13.49 16.75 1.44
CA VAL A 53 12.59 17.44 0.53
C VAL A 53 12.80 16.88 -0.87
N PHE A 54 11.70 16.51 -1.53
CA PHE A 54 11.72 16.21 -2.94
C PHE A 54 10.63 17.02 -3.65
N ASP A 55 11.01 17.67 -4.76
CA ASP A 55 10.08 18.38 -5.62
C ASP A 55 9.92 17.59 -6.93
N PHE A 56 8.70 17.10 -7.16
CA PHE A 56 8.34 16.41 -8.40
C PHE A 56 8.19 17.37 -9.58
N GLY A 57 8.26 18.68 -9.34
CA GLY A 57 8.02 19.70 -10.35
C GLY A 57 6.54 19.73 -10.75
N THR A 58 6.29 19.92 -12.05
CA THR A 58 4.92 19.88 -12.59
C THR A 58 4.55 18.45 -12.96
N VAL A 59 3.42 18.00 -12.43
CA VAL A 59 2.85 16.68 -12.68
C VAL A 59 1.40 16.82 -13.10
N ASP A 60 0.88 15.80 -13.77
CA ASP A 60 -0.51 15.79 -14.21
C ASP A 60 -1.44 15.23 -13.14
N GLU A 61 -2.65 15.80 -13.01
CA GLU A 61 -3.69 15.25 -12.16
C GLU A 61 -4.02 13.79 -12.55
N GLY A 62 -4.12 12.91 -11.54
CA GLY A 62 -4.42 11.49 -11.74
C GLY A 62 -3.20 10.60 -11.96
N ALA A 63 -2.00 11.18 -12.09
CA ALA A 63 -0.76 10.42 -12.14
C ALA A 63 -0.41 9.76 -10.80
N ARG A 64 0.22 8.57 -10.88
CA ARG A 64 0.95 7.94 -9.77
C ARG A 64 2.45 8.19 -9.95
N ILE A 65 3.01 9.03 -9.10
CA ILE A 65 4.42 9.43 -9.17
C ILE A 65 5.21 8.78 -8.03
N ASN A 66 6.47 8.44 -8.31
CA ASN A 66 7.30 7.67 -7.38
C ASN A 66 8.63 8.38 -7.13
N HIS A 67 9.12 8.30 -5.91
CA HIS A 67 10.49 8.68 -5.54
C HIS A 67 11.07 7.69 -4.54
N THR A 68 12.40 7.57 -4.51
CA THR A 68 13.11 6.71 -3.56
C THR A 68 14.13 7.53 -2.80
N PHE A 69 13.95 7.64 -1.49
CA PHE A 69 14.93 8.25 -0.59
C PHE A 69 15.91 7.20 -0.09
N LYS A 70 17.18 7.57 0.03
CA LYS A 70 18.18 6.73 0.70
C LYS A 70 18.25 7.06 2.17
N VAL A 71 18.16 6.02 3.00
CA VAL A 71 18.22 6.12 4.46
C VAL A 71 19.45 5.36 4.94
N ALA A 72 20.22 5.98 5.83
CA ALA A 72 21.43 5.41 6.41
C ALA A 72 21.37 5.47 7.93
N ASN A 73 21.96 4.46 8.58
CA ASN A 73 22.33 4.54 9.99
C ASN A 73 23.77 5.06 10.10
N LYS A 74 23.94 6.31 10.52
CA LYS A 74 25.26 6.92 10.76
C LYS A 74 25.70 6.87 12.21
N GLY A 75 24.97 6.12 13.04
CA GLY A 75 25.28 5.91 14.45
C GLY A 75 26.19 4.71 14.63
N ASP A 76 26.50 4.43 15.89
CA ASP A 76 27.24 3.25 16.35
C ASP A 76 26.33 2.21 17.02
N GLY A 77 25.02 2.50 17.15
CA GLY A 77 23.99 1.56 17.59
C GLY A 77 23.04 1.16 16.48
N THR A 78 22.33 0.03 16.65
CA THR A 78 21.35 -0.45 15.67
C THR A 78 20.13 0.46 15.60
N LEU A 79 19.84 0.94 14.40
CA LEU A 79 18.66 1.76 14.10
C LEU A 79 17.47 0.86 13.76
N LYS A 80 16.36 1.07 14.48
CA LYS A 80 15.06 0.46 14.24
C LYS A 80 14.09 1.53 13.75
N ILE A 81 13.72 1.43 12.49
CA ILE A 81 12.66 2.23 11.89
C ILE A 81 11.33 1.61 12.31
N VAL A 82 10.54 2.36 13.08
CA VAL A 82 9.27 1.89 13.63
C VAL A 82 8.21 1.96 12.54
N ASP A 83 7.97 3.16 12.01
CA ASP A 83 6.93 3.36 11.01
C ASP A 83 7.24 4.51 10.04
N ALA A 84 6.51 4.54 8.92
CA ALA A 84 6.39 5.71 8.07
C ALA A 84 4.95 5.91 7.65
N TYR A 85 4.43 7.11 7.82
CA TYR A 85 3.04 7.43 7.51
C TYR A 85 2.89 8.82 6.90
N ALA A 86 1.88 8.96 6.05
CA ALA A 86 1.45 10.23 5.49
C ALA A 86 0.19 10.72 6.21
N SER A 87 -0.07 12.04 6.14
CA SER A 87 -1.30 12.63 6.67
C SER A 87 -2.56 12.30 5.85
N CYS A 88 -2.42 11.83 4.61
CA CYS A 88 -3.50 11.36 3.73
C CYS A 88 -3.20 9.97 3.19
N GLY A 89 -4.24 9.18 2.87
CA GLY A 89 -4.10 7.91 2.15
C GLY A 89 -3.62 8.03 0.69
N CYS A 90 -3.34 9.26 0.22
CA CYS A 90 -2.87 9.56 -1.13
C CYS A 90 -1.35 9.44 -1.29
N THR A 91 -0.64 9.06 -0.22
CA THR A 91 0.81 8.87 -0.24
C THR A 91 1.15 7.60 0.53
N THR A 92 1.91 6.70 -0.09
CA THR A 92 2.24 5.38 0.46
C THR A 92 3.76 5.24 0.59
N PRO A 93 4.31 5.30 1.81
CA PRO A 93 5.71 4.98 2.08
C PRO A 93 5.93 3.47 2.28
N LYS A 94 7.08 2.95 1.83
CA LYS A 94 7.50 1.56 2.06
C LYS A 94 9.02 1.47 2.17
N PHE A 95 9.51 0.83 3.23
CA PHE A 95 10.93 0.53 3.40
C PHE A 95 11.32 -0.83 2.80
N ALA A 96 12.52 -0.92 2.24
CA ALA A 96 13.13 -2.20 1.87
C ALA A 96 13.57 -3.01 3.12
N LYS A 97 14.17 -2.34 4.10
CA LYS A 97 14.63 -2.89 5.38
C LYS A 97 14.33 -1.90 6.51
N LYS A 98 13.87 -2.38 7.67
CA LYS A 98 13.53 -1.51 8.83
C LYS A 98 14.56 -1.56 9.98
N ILE A 99 15.52 -2.48 9.94
CA ILE A 99 16.57 -2.61 10.96
C ILE A 99 17.90 -2.41 10.24
N LEU A 100 18.67 -1.41 10.66
CA LEU A 100 19.97 -1.07 10.07
C LEU A 100 21.04 -1.14 11.14
N GLU A 101 22.04 -1.98 10.91
CA GLU A 101 23.28 -1.97 11.68
C GLU A 101 24.08 -0.67 11.39
N PRO A 102 25.05 -0.31 12.25
CA PRO A 102 25.92 0.84 12.02
C PRO A 102 26.51 0.86 10.60
N GLY A 103 26.34 1.96 9.88
CA GLY A 103 26.82 2.15 8.51
C GLY A 103 25.94 1.57 7.41
N GLU A 104 24.91 0.78 7.73
CA GLU A 104 24.01 0.22 6.73
C GLU A 104 23.04 1.25 6.13
N THR A 105 22.57 0.96 4.92
CA THR A 105 21.59 1.77 4.18
C THR A 105 20.37 0.95 3.77
N THR A 106 19.23 1.61 3.61
CA THR A 106 18.01 1.07 2.98
C THR A 106 17.36 2.12 2.09
N ASP A 107 16.53 1.67 1.17
CA ASP A 107 15.66 2.54 0.38
C ASP A 107 14.29 2.71 1.06
N LEU A 108 13.75 3.94 0.98
CA LEU A 108 12.37 4.31 1.27
C LEU A 108 11.66 4.65 -0.03
N PHE A 109 10.79 3.76 -0.49
CA PHE A 109 9.93 3.97 -1.65
C PHE A 109 8.72 4.80 -1.27
N VAL A 110 8.42 5.82 -2.06
CA VAL A 110 7.28 6.71 -1.86
C VAL A 110 6.49 6.79 -3.16
N THR A 111 5.21 6.43 -3.09
CA THR A 111 4.24 6.64 -4.17
C THR A 111 3.24 7.72 -3.77
N VAL A 112 2.96 8.67 -4.66
CA VAL A 112 1.94 9.70 -4.49
C VAL A 112 0.88 9.55 -5.57
N ASP A 113 -0.38 9.46 -5.16
CA ASP A 113 -1.54 9.54 -6.04
C ASP A 113 -2.00 11.01 -6.12
N THR A 114 -1.89 11.59 -7.31
CA THR A 114 -2.25 12.99 -7.58
C THR A 114 -3.71 13.16 -7.99
N SER A 115 -4.53 12.11 -7.92
CA SER A 115 -5.96 12.18 -8.20
C SER A 115 -6.65 13.24 -7.35
N MET A 116 -7.51 14.04 -7.98
CA MET A 116 -8.27 15.11 -7.33
C MET A 116 -7.37 16.18 -6.67
N LYS A 117 -6.14 16.34 -7.17
CA LYS A 117 -5.18 17.36 -6.72
C LYS A 117 -4.94 18.34 -7.85
N GLN A 118 -4.80 19.62 -7.50
CA GLN A 118 -4.60 20.70 -8.48
C GLN A 118 -3.74 21.80 -7.85
N ASN A 119 -3.00 22.52 -8.70
CA ASN A 119 -2.08 23.60 -8.34
C ASN A 119 -0.96 23.13 -7.38
N ALA A 120 -0.37 24.05 -6.63
CA ALA A 120 0.69 23.73 -5.68
C ALA A 120 0.18 22.79 -4.56
N VAL A 121 0.85 21.66 -4.40
CA VAL A 121 0.53 20.64 -3.41
C VAL A 121 1.82 20.28 -2.65
N THR A 122 1.72 20.29 -1.32
CA THR A 122 2.76 19.75 -0.44
C THR A 122 2.17 18.58 0.35
N LYS A 123 2.92 17.48 0.39
CA LYS A 123 2.64 16.32 1.22
C LYS A 123 3.74 16.12 2.24
N THR A 124 3.36 15.63 3.40
CA THR A 124 4.27 15.40 4.50
C THR A 124 4.26 13.94 4.88
N LEU A 125 5.45 13.35 4.93
CA LEU A 125 5.72 12.02 5.44
C LEU A 125 6.43 12.13 6.78
N ASN A 126 5.98 11.37 7.76
CA ASN A 126 6.65 11.24 9.05
C ASN A 126 7.26 9.85 9.14
N VAL A 127 8.55 9.78 9.44
CA VAL A 127 9.27 8.53 9.71
C VAL A 127 9.64 8.48 11.18
N SER A 128 9.19 7.47 11.91
CA SER A 128 9.52 7.27 13.32
C SER A 128 10.59 6.21 13.51
N SER A 129 11.50 6.42 14.46
CA SER A 129 12.59 5.49 14.77
C SER A 129 13.01 5.54 16.23
N ASN A 130 13.94 4.66 16.62
CA ASN A 130 14.58 4.68 17.93
C ASN A 130 15.79 5.64 18.03
N ASP A 131 16.01 6.53 17.04
CA ASP A 131 17.01 7.61 17.16
C ASP A 131 16.59 8.58 18.29
N PRO A 132 17.37 8.71 19.38
CA PRO A 132 16.99 9.54 20.52
C PRO A 132 17.05 11.05 20.22
N LYS A 133 17.83 11.46 19.22
CA LYS A 133 17.92 12.87 18.79
C LYS A 133 16.86 13.21 17.76
N ARG A 134 16.45 12.24 16.95
CA ARG A 134 15.49 12.40 15.84
C ARG A 134 14.43 11.29 15.85
N PRO A 135 13.60 11.21 16.90
CA PRO A 135 12.62 10.13 17.02
C PRO A 135 11.56 10.17 15.91
N ILE A 136 11.30 11.35 15.36
CA ILE A 136 10.46 11.57 14.18
C ILE A 136 11.21 12.45 13.20
N VAL A 137 11.30 12.02 11.95
CA VAL A 137 11.86 12.79 10.84
C VAL A 137 10.75 13.10 9.84
N GLU A 138 10.58 14.38 9.55
CA GLU A 138 9.64 14.86 8.54
C GLU A 138 10.32 14.92 7.15
N ILE A 139 9.62 14.44 6.12
CA ILE A 139 10.00 14.54 4.71
C ILE A 139 8.87 15.24 3.94
N ALA A 140 9.22 16.30 3.22
CA ALA A 140 8.29 17.06 2.40
C ALA A 140 8.35 16.64 0.92
N LEU A 141 7.19 16.41 0.33
CA LEU A 141 7.02 16.16 -1.10
C LEU A 141 6.28 17.35 -1.70
N LYS A 142 6.90 18.04 -2.64
CA LYS A 142 6.32 19.20 -3.32
C LYS A 142 6.01 18.84 -4.76
N MET A 143 4.95 19.46 -5.29
CA MET A 143 4.56 19.32 -6.69
C MET A 143 3.61 20.47 -7.08
N PHE A 144 3.57 20.79 -8.37
CA PHE A 144 2.49 21.55 -8.98
C PHE A 144 1.65 20.61 -9.84
N VAL A 145 0.39 20.41 -9.48
CA VAL A 145 -0.51 19.50 -10.18
C VAL A 145 -1.30 20.26 -11.24
N ARG A 146 -1.04 19.95 -12.51
CA ARG A 146 -1.73 20.55 -13.65
C ARG A 146 -3.11 19.93 -13.80
N ASN A 147 -4.14 20.79 -13.76
CA ASN A 147 -5.49 20.41 -14.18
C ASN A 147 -5.48 20.21 -15.70
N GLN A 148 -5.59 18.96 -16.14
CA GLN A 148 -5.60 18.59 -17.55
C GLN A 148 -6.90 18.97 -18.28
N HIS A 149 -7.93 19.42 -17.55
CA HIS A 149 -9.24 19.82 -18.08
C HIS A 149 -9.40 21.32 -18.28
N LYS A 150 -8.46 22.13 -17.79
CA LYS A 150 -8.53 23.58 -17.91
C LYS A 150 -8.40 24.01 -19.37
N GLY A 151 -9.42 24.70 -19.90
CA GLY A 151 -9.42 25.22 -21.27
C GLY A 151 -9.92 24.23 -22.34
N LEU A 152 -10.37 23.03 -21.95
CA LEU A 152 -11.02 22.11 -22.88
C LEU A 152 -12.38 22.67 -23.32
N THR A 153 -12.68 22.54 -24.62
CA THR A 153 -14.02 22.80 -25.16
C THR A 153 -15.01 21.72 -24.69
N GLU A 154 -16.30 22.02 -24.68
CA GLU A 154 -17.33 21.02 -24.30
C GLU A 154 -17.27 19.75 -25.18
N GLY A 155 -16.92 19.90 -26.47
CA GLY A 155 -16.70 18.77 -27.35
C GLY A 155 -15.45 17.94 -27.01
N ALA A 156 -14.40 18.55 -26.45
CA ALA A 156 -13.21 17.83 -25.98
C ALA A 156 -13.49 17.14 -24.64
N LYS A 157 -14.25 17.76 -23.74
CA LYS A 157 -14.71 17.13 -22.49
C LYS A 157 -15.60 15.92 -22.75
N ALA A 158 -16.48 15.99 -23.75
CA ALA A 158 -17.33 14.88 -24.15
C ALA A 158 -16.54 13.67 -24.71
N LYS A 159 -15.29 13.88 -25.15
CA LYS A 159 -14.40 12.82 -25.65
C LYS A 159 -13.48 12.21 -24.57
N ILE A 160 -13.46 12.76 -23.36
CA ILE A 160 -12.68 12.21 -22.22
C ILE A 160 -13.01 10.74 -21.97
N LEU A 161 -14.25 10.36 -22.25
CA LEU A 161 -14.80 9.04 -22.03
C LEU A 161 -14.55 8.07 -23.20
N THR A 162 -14.09 8.57 -24.35
CA THR A 162 -13.87 7.80 -25.58
C THR A 162 -12.43 7.85 -26.08
N ASP A 163 -11.58 8.70 -25.50
CA ASP A 163 -10.14 8.78 -25.77
C ASP A 163 -9.36 7.87 -24.81
N GLU A 164 -8.57 6.94 -25.36
CA GLU A 164 -7.80 5.95 -24.60
C GLU A 164 -6.85 6.54 -23.56
N ASN A 165 -6.31 7.75 -23.81
CA ASN A 165 -5.42 8.41 -22.84
C ASN A 165 -6.21 8.98 -21.65
N CYS A 166 -7.41 9.46 -21.91
CA CYS A 166 -8.28 10.09 -20.92
C CYS A 166 -9.07 9.06 -20.08
N THR A 167 -9.43 7.91 -20.66
CA THR A 167 -10.21 6.89 -19.95
C THR A 167 -9.46 6.29 -18.75
N SER A 168 -8.13 6.23 -18.82
CA SER A 168 -7.25 5.73 -17.75
C SER A 168 -7.46 6.43 -16.39
N CYS A 169 -7.78 7.73 -16.41
CA CYS A 169 -7.97 8.53 -15.20
C CYS A 169 -9.46 8.73 -14.84
N HIS A 170 -10.37 8.65 -15.82
CA HIS A 170 -11.80 8.95 -15.62
C HIS A 170 -12.69 7.72 -15.44
N VAL A 171 -12.29 6.55 -15.97
CA VAL A 171 -13.13 5.35 -15.98
C VAL A 171 -12.38 4.03 -15.76
N ALA A 172 -11.07 4.06 -15.52
CA ALA A 172 -10.27 2.84 -15.28
C ALA A 172 -9.86 2.65 -13.81
N ARG A 173 -10.41 3.43 -12.86
CA ARG A 173 -10.05 3.31 -11.44
C ARG A 173 -10.64 2.06 -10.80
N GLY A 174 -11.77 1.58 -11.33
CA GLY A 174 -12.43 0.36 -10.91
C GLY A 174 -11.95 -0.90 -11.64
N VAL A 175 -10.89 -0.85 -12.45
CA VAL A 175 -10.30 -2.06 -13.05
C VAL A 175 -9.88 -3.04 -11.95
N GLY A 176 -10.41 -4.27 -11.99
CA GLY A 176 -10.22 -5.29 -10.96
C GLY A 176 -11.17 -5.18 -9.75
N GLU A 177 -11.94 -4.09 -9.64
CA GLU A 177 -12.97 -3.93 -8.61
C GLU A 177 -14.33 -4.48 -9.09
N PHE A 178 -15.22 -4.76 -8.13
CA PHE A 178 -16.55 -5.34 -8.37
C PHE A 178 -17.63 -4.67 -7.53
N GLY A 179 -18.87 -4.73 -8.01
CA GLY A 179 -20.06 -4.23 -7.31
C GLY A 179 -19.92 -2.77 -6.88
N ILE A 180 -20.17 -2.48 -5.60
CA ILE A 180 -20.13 -1.12 -5.06
C ILE A 180 -18.75 -0.46 -5.19
N LYS A 181 -17.65 -1.21 -5.07
CA LYS A 181 -16.30 -0.62 -5.16
C LYS A 181 -16.03 -0.08 -6.56
N LEU A 182 -16.38 -0.87 -7.57
CA LEU A 182 -16.34 -0.45 -8.97
C LEU A 182 -17.29 0.73 -9.24
N TYR A 183 -18.53 0.66 -8.73
CA TYR A 183 -19.50 1.75 -8.88
C TYR A 183 -18.98 3.08 -8.32
N VAL A 184 -18.44 3.06 -7.09
CA VAL A 184 -17.91 4.27 -6.44
C VAL A 184 -16.68 4.79 -7.18
N ALA A 185 -15.84 3.90 -7.72
CA ALA A 185 -14.61 4.27 -8.42
C ALA A 185 -14.88 5.02 -9.74
N ASP A 186 -15.81 4.52 -10.57
CA ASP A 186 -15.95 4.98 -11.96
C ASP A 186 -17.34 5.55 -12.31
N CYS A 187 -18.39 5.25 -11.54
CA CYS A 187 -19.77 5.60 -11.91
C CYS A 187 -20.39 6.70 -11.02
N ALA A 188 -20.09 6.67 -9.72
CA ALA A 188 -20.74 7.53 -8.73
C ALA A 188 -20.50 9.03 -8.96
N MET A 189 -19.38 9.40 -9.57
CA MET A 189 -19.06 10.81 -9.87
C MET A 189 -20.08 11.46 -10.83
N CYS A 190 -20.70 10.67 -11.70
CA CYS A 190 -21.72 11.17 -12.63
C CYS A 190 -23.14 10.81 -12.20
N HIS A 191 -23.31 9.65 -11.58
CA HIS A 191 -24.64 9.10 -11.28
C HIS A 191 -25.04 9.26 -9.80
N GLY A 192 -24.23 9.94 -9.01
CA GLY A 192 -24.42 10.12 -7.57
C GLY A 192 -24.01 8.87 -6.76
N PRO A 193 -23.67 9.03 -5.47
CA PRO A 193 -23.20 7.93 -4.63
C PRO A 193 -24.26 6.83 -4.37
N LYS A 194 -25.54 7.10 -4.66
CA LYS A 194 -26.68 6.19 -4.49
C LYS A 194 -27.47 6.00 -5.80
N GLY A 195 -26.87 6.29 -6.96
CA GLY A 195 -27.52 6.14 -8.27
C GLY A 195 -28.66 7.12 -8.53
N GLU A 196 -28.77 8.18 -7.73
CA GLU A 196 -29.82 9.20 -7.81
C GLU A 196 -29.72 10.14 -9.02
N GLY A 197 -28.59 10.10 -9.72
CA GLY A 197 -28.28 11.00 -10.83
C GLY A 197 -27.65 12.31 -10.34
N GLU A 198 -26.71 12.81 -11.13
CA GLU A 198 -26.05 14.10 -10.89
C GLU A 198 -25.76 14.76 -12.25
N SER A 199 -24.53 14.69 -12.75
CA SER A 199 -24.22 15.12 -14.12
C SER A 199 -24.71 14.12 -15.18
N GLY A 200 -24.83 12.85 -14.80
CA GLY A 200 -25.48 11.77 -15.53
C GLY A 200 -26.88 11.47 -14.97
N PRO A 201 -27.73 10.79 -15.75
CA PRO A 201 -29.08 10.43 -15.31
C PRO A 201 -29.07 9.46 -14.11
N PRO A 202 -30.19 9.34 -13.36
CA PRO A 202 -30.31 8.31 -12.34
C PRO A 202 -30.13 6.91 -12.91
N LEU A 203 -29.49 6.03 -12.14
CA LEU A 203 -29.32 4.62 -12.47
C LEU A 203 -30.23 3.71 -11.66
N ILE A 204 -31.07 4.25 -10.77
CA ILE A 204 -32.12 3.50 -10.09
C ILE A 204 -33.26 3.20 -11.07
N GLY A 205 -33.71 1.94 -11.11
CA GLY A 205 -34.83 1.55 -11.96
C GLY A 205 -35.30 0.10 -11.76
N PRO A 206 -36.22 -0.38 -12.62
CA PRO A 206 -36.83 -1.70 -12.48
C PRO A 206 -35.93 -2.81 -13.04
N TYR A 207 -34.80 -3.10 -12.39
CA TYR A 207 -33.85 -4.14 -12.82
C TYR A 207 -34.39 -5.58 -12.77
N ASP A 208 -35.58 -5.82 -12.20
CA ASP A 208 -36.28 -7.09 -12.32
C ASP A 208 -36.99 -7.26 -13.67
N ASN A 209 -37.20 -6.17 -14.42
CA ASN A 209 -37.70 -6.23 -15.77
C ASN A 209 -36.54 -6.57 -16.74
N ALA A 210 -36.63 -7.70 -17.43
CA ALA A 210 -35.59 -8.18 -18.34
C ALA A 210 -35.26 -7.18 -19.46
N VAL A 211 -36.27 -6.53 -20.04
CA VAL A 211 -36.06 -5.52 -21.10
C VAL A 211 -35.27 -4.32 -20.58
N TYR A 212 -35.61 -3.84 -19.37
CA TYR A 212 -34.87 -2.77 -18.71
C TYR A 212 -33.43 -3.20 -18.37
N TYR A 213 -33.29 -4.40 -17.80
CA TYR A 213 -31.98 -4.96 -17.45
C TYR A 213 -31.07 -5.07 -18.67
N ASP A 214 -31.56 -5.64 -19.77
CA ASP A 214 -30.80 -5.80 -21.01
C ASP A 214 -30.47 -4.44 -21.65
N HIS A 215 -31.40 -3.47 -21.57
CA HIS A 215 -31.14 -2.11 -22.02
C HIS A 215 -30.00 -1.46 -21.22
N MET A 216 -30.02 -1.57 -19.89
CA MET A 216 -28.96 -1.05 -19.01
C MET A 216 -27.64 -1.77 -19.24
N LYS A 217 -27.66 -3.10 -19.40
CA LYS A 217 -26.48 -3.89 -19.75
C LYS A 217 -25.88 -3.43 -21.07
N ASN A 218 -26.70 -3.19 -22.07
CA ASN A 218 -26.24 -2.69 -23.37
C ASN A 218 -25.63 -1.30 -23.26
N ILE A 219 -26.23 -0.37 -22.52
CA ILE A 219 -25.66 0.96 -22.31
C ILE A 219 -24.33 0.88 -21.56
N LEU A 220 -24.24 0.07 -20.50
CA LEU A 220 -22.99 -0.09 -19.74
C LEU A 220 -21.90 -0.74 -20.59
N THR A 221 -22.25 -1.68 -21.46
CA THR A 221 -21.28 -2.41 -22.30
C THR A 221 -20.84 -1.57 -23.50
N ASN A 222 -21.79 -0.99 -24.22
CA ASN A 222 -21.59 -0.42 -25.56
C ASN A 222 -21.76 1.11 -25.62
N GLY A 223 -22.20 1.72 -24.53
CA GLY A 223 -22.44 3.16 -24.43
C GLY A 223 -23.82 3.59 -24.91
N SER A 224 -24.10 4.88 -24.72
CA SER A 224 -25.34 5.56 -25.13
C SER A 224 -25.01 6.69 -26.11
N LYS A 225 -25.74 6.74 -27.23
CA LYS A 225 -25.61 7.78 -28.26
C LYS A 225 -26.55 8.99 -28.06
N LYS A 226 -27.18 9.11 -26.89
CA LYS A 226 -28.08 10.23 -26.55
C LYS A 226 -27.29 11.43 -25.98
N THR A 227 -27.97 12.55 -25.72
CA THR A 227 -27.40 13.76 -25.12
C THR A 227 -26.57 13.44 -23.88
N ASN A 228 -25.35 13.99 -23.80
CA ASN A 228 -24.29 13.63 -22.83
C ASN A 228 -23.91 12.14 -22.92
N ALA A 229 -23.37 11.75 -24.07
CA ALA A 229 -23.08 10.36 -24.43
C ALA A 229 -22.29 9.62 -23.33
N MET A 230 -22.86 8.51 -22.86
CA MET A 230 -22.19 7.57 -21.96
C MET A 230 -21.28 6.66 -22.80
N PRO A 231 -20.00 6.47 -22.45
CA PRO A 231 -19.12 5.56 -23.18
C PRO A 231 -19.52 4.10 -22.95
N GLY A 232 -19.03 3.21 -23.82
CA GLY A 232 -19.07 1.78 -23.56
C GLY A 232 -17.91 1.39 -22.64
N PHE A 233 -18.21 0.63 -21.59
CA PHE A 233 -17.19 0.19 -20.64
C PHE A 233 -16.73 -1.24 -20.90
N GLY A 234 -17.38 -1.97 -21.82
CA GLY A 234 -16.96 -3.32 -22.20
C GLY A 234 -15.73 -3.30 -23.10
N GLY A 235 -14.87 -4.32 -22.95
CA GLY A 235 -13.64 -4.46 -23.75
C GLY A 235 -13.85 -4.36 -25.27
N ALA A 236 -14.95 -4.91 -25.80
CA ALA A 236 -15.26 -4.82 -27.23
C ALA A 236 -15.61 -3.39 -27.71
N ALA A 237 -16.02 -2.51 -26.78
CA ALA A 237 -16.31 -1.10 -27.05
C ALA A 237 -15.09 -0.19 -26.75
N GLY A 238 -13.91 -0.76 -26.49
CA GLY A 238 -12.71 -0.03 -26.07
C GLY A 238 -12.69 0.35 -24.59
N GLY A 239 -13.66 -0.13 -23.80
CA GLY A 239 -13.77 0.14 -22.38
C GLY A 239 -12.93 -0.80 -21.51
N PRO A 240 -12.60 -0.41 -20.27
CA PRO A 240 -11.62 -1.13 -19.45
C PRO A 240 -12.19 -2.32 -18.66
N LEU A 241 -13.50 -2.58 -18.71
CA LEU A 241 -14.16 -3.55 -17.85
C LEU A 241 -14.35 -4.91 -18.51
N ALA A 242 -14.04 -5.96 -17.75
CA ALA A 242 -14.38 -7.34 -18.11
C ALA A 242 -15.89 -7.61 -17.91
N GLN A 243 -16.42 -8.62 -18.61
CA GLN A 243 -17.84 -8.97 -18.52
C GLN A 243 -18.30 -9.25 -17.08
N LYS A 244 -17.48 -9.92 -16.27
CA LYS A 244 -17.77 -10.20 -14.86
C LYS A 244 -17.92 -8.92 -14.01
N GLN A 245 -17.19 -7.86 -14.36
CA GLN A 245 -17.29 -6.58 -13.67
C GLN A 245 -18.58 -5.85 -14.05
N ILE A 246 -18.94 -5.87 -15.34
CA ILE A 246 -20.23 -5.35 -15.85
C ILE A 246 -21.40 -6.06 -15.17
N ASP A 247 -21.37 -7.38 -15.10
CA ASP A 247 -22.43 -8.16 -14.45
C ASP A 247 -22.53 -7.82 -12.95
N SER A 248 -21.39 -7.65 -12.27
CA SER A 248 -21.36 -7.25 -10.85
C SER A 248 -21.95 -5.86 -10.60
N LEU A 249 -21.77 -4.91 -11.53
CA LEU A 249 -22.37 -3.58 -11.47
C LEU A 249 -23.88 -3.66 -11.58
N LEU A 250 -24.38 -4.45 -12.53
CA LEU A 250 -25.82 -4.64 -12.72
C LEU A 250 -26.47 -5.31 -11.51
N THR A 251 -25.82 -6.30 -10.90
CA THR A 251 -26.26 -6.90 -9.62
C THR A 251 -26.33 -5.85 -8.51
N TYR A 252 -25.30 -5.02 -8.36
CA TYR A 252 -25.30 -3.95 -7.37
C TYR A 252 -26.42 -2.93 -7.60
N LEU A 253 -26.61 -2.47 -8.84
CA LEU A 253 -27.65 -1.49 -9.19
C LEU A 253 -29.06 -2.05 -8.98
N LYS A 254 -29.26 -3.35 -9.23
CA LYS A 254 -30.49 -4.07 -8.90
C LYS A 254 -30.76 -4.05 -7.39
N ASP A 255 -29.78 -4.45 -6.58
CA ASP A 255 -29.92 -4.44 -5.12
C ASP A 255 -30.15 -3.03 -4.56
N LEU A 256 -29.44 -2.05 -5.09
CA LEU A 256 -29.57 -0.64 -4.71
C LEU A 256 -30.98 -0.12 -5.02
N SER A 257 -31.52 -0.48 -6.20
CA SER A 257 -32.88 -0.10 -6.61
C SER A 257 -33.94 -0.75 -5.74
N ALA A 258 -33.82 -2.06 -5.45
CA ALA A 258 -34.74 -2.77 -4.56
C ALA A 258 -34.77 -2.17 -3.14
N LYS A 259 -33.61 -1.86 -2.57
CA LYS A 259 -33.49 -1.21 -1.25
C LYS A 259 -34.16 0.17 -1.19
N ARG A 260 -34.15 0.92 -2.30
CA ARG A 260 -34.78 2.24 -2.37
C ARG A 260 -36.31 2.14 -2.50
N MET A 261 -36.79 1.15 -3.24
CA MET A 261 -38.23 0.89 -3.39
C MET A 261 -38.86 0.41 -2.08
N ASN A 262 -38.13 -0.36 -1.26
CA ASN A 262 -38.59 -0.86 0.04
C ASN A 262 -38.49 0.16 1.20
N LYS A 263 -38.01 1.38 0.93
CA LYS A 263 -37.89 2.48 1.91
C LYS A 263 -38.94 3.59 1.74
N LYS A 264 -39.85 3.45 0.77
CA LYS A 264 -41.05 4.27 0.64
C LYS A 264 -42.23 3.55 1.28
#